data_AF-A0AAV2RL07-F1
#
_entry.id   AF-A0AAV2RL07-F1
#
_cell.length_a   1.000
_cell.length_b   1.000
_cell.length_c   1.000
_cell.angle_alpha   90.00
_cell.angle_beta   90.00
_cell.angle_gamma   90.00
#
_symmetry.space_group_name_H-M   'P 1'
#
loop_
_entity.id
_entity.type
_entity.pdbx_description
1 polymer ?
#
loop_
_entity_poly.entity_id
_entity_poly.type
_entity_poly.pdbx_seq_one_letter_code
_entity_poly.pdbx_strand_id
1 'polypeptide(L)'
;MVDVTKENFNHLCPEILDAIKNATFVAVDTEFTGLPDNTFKAKLKKNFDSTYTKFKLNVQNLIIFQYLSIFWGVPNVNGYSVKTYNFYLCPHSCLSHDETFTCQTSGFEFLQAYNFDFNKWLYEGIPFLNADQKQELHKELQQIVNGDNVPRTPHEVSDLLSEVAQWGQEASDGDKTTYKTLHNFTYQLLFILNVRQQCTTLWANQDQDGQIVVTKVKQEERKDLESKDPKYEKFIETCVDKMFGFSSIFHCLVEHRKPLILHNCLLDLILMYKQFHRHLPRNYEVFKNDIHNIFPLIYDTKFLANELKFYFRDKDEKAVKILSESNLGKLSTSLQQELPVLYRPFIQQEQQDSKYE
;
A
#
# COMPACT_ATOMS: atom_id res chain seq x y z
N MET A 1 -13.80 12.53 0.25
CA MET A 1 -12.98 11.33 0.02
C MET A 1 -11.90 11.71 -0.98
N VAL A 2 -10.66 11.31 -0.74
CA VAL A 2 -9.51 11.69 -1.57
C VAL A 2 -8.95 10.45 -2.23
N ASP A 3 -8.85 10.47 -3.56
CA ASP A 3 -8.15 9.43 -4.30
C ASP A 3 -6.63 9.66 -4.15
N VAL A 4 -5.95 8.66 -3.62
CA VAL A 4 -4.50 8.67 -3.45
C VAL A 4 -3.88 7.74 -4.49
N THR A 5 -3.04 8.31 -5.32
CA THR A 5 -2.33 7.63 -6.42
C THR A 5 -0.83 7.89 -6.27
N LYS A 6 0.01 7.20 -7.06
CA LYS A 6 1.47 7.36 -6.99
C LYS A 6 1.94 8.81 -7.19
N GLU A 7 1.18 9.62 -7.93
CA GLU A 7 1.53 11.00 -8.26
C GLU A 7 1.35 11.93 -7.05
N ASN A 8 0.28 11.75 -6.26
CA ASN A 8 -0.01 12.60 -5.10
C ASN A 8 0.39 11.98 -3.76
N PHE A 9 0.78 10.69 -3.73
CA PHE A 9 1.11 9.96 -2.51
C PHE A 9 2.21 10.64 -1.70
N ASN A 10 3.30 11.07 -2.32
CA ASN A 10 4.42 11.70 -1.61
C ASN A 10 4.03 13.02 -0.92
N HIS A 11 3.07 13.75 -1.49
CA HIS A 11 2.57 15.01 -0.93
C HIS A 11 1.55 14.78 0.18
N LEU A 12 0.67 13.80 0.03
CA LEU A 12 -0.38 13.49 1.00
C LEU A 12 0.10 12.63 2.17
N CYS A 13 1.14 11.80 1.97
CA CYS A 13 1.63 10.85 2.97
C CYS A 13 1.93 11.51 4.33
N PRO A 14 2.65 12.65 4.43
CA PRO A 14 2.88 13.31 5.72
C PRO A 14 1.60 13.71 6.46
N GLU A 15 0.59 14.22 5.74
CA GLU A 15 -0.71 14.56 6.32
C GLU A 15 -1.45 13.32 6.80
N ILE A 16 -1.44 12.24 6.01
CA ILE A 16 -2.11 10.98 6.35
C ILE A 16 -1.47 10.36 7.61
N LEU A 17 -0.14 10.35 7.69
CA LEU A 17 0.59 9.83 8.85
C LEU A 17 0.26 10.61 10.13
N ASP A 18 0.22 11.94 10.07
CA ASP A 18 -0.18 12.76 11.22
C ASP A 18 -1.66 12.55 11.60
N ALA A 19 -2.54 12.41 10.61
CA ALA A 19 -3.95 12.09 10.84
C ALA A 19 -4.12 10.74 11.57
N ILE A 20 -3.39 9.70 11.17
CA ILE A 20 -3.39 8.39 11.84
C ILE A 20 -2.92 8.51 13.29
N LYS A 21 -1.82 9.24 13.52
CA LYS A 21 -1.26 9.48 14.85
C LYS A 21 -2.28 10.11 15.79
N ASN A 22 -3.02 11.10 15.30
CA ASN A 22 -4.01 11.85 16.09
C ASN A 22 -5.41 11.20 16.11
N ALA A 23 -5.61 10.10 15.38
CA ALA A 23 -6.89 9.41 15.31
C ALA A 23 -7.35 8.85 16.66
N THR A 24 -8.67 8.83 16.86
CA THR A 24 -9.32 8.04 17.92
C THR A 24 -9.45 6.58 17.50
N PHE A 25 -9.84 6.32 16.25
CA PHE A 25 -9.88 4.99 15.64
C PHE A 25 -9.81 5.11 14.11
N VAL A 26 -9.58 3.97 13.45
CA VAL A 26 -9.49 3.88 12.00
C VAL A 26 -10.43 2.80 11.51
N ALA A 27 -11.20 3.07 10.46
CA ALA A 27 -11.98 2.07 9.75
C ALA A 27 -11.30 1.74 8.41
N VAL A 28 -11.20 0.45 8.10
CA VAL A 28 -10.62 -0.05 6.86
C VAL A 28 -11.66 -0.90 6.13
N ASP A 29 -11.73 -0.68 4.83
CA ASP A 29 -12.45 -1.54 3.90
C ASP A 29 -11.54 -1.84 2.72
N THR A 30 -11.59 -3.07 2.21
CA THR A 30 -10.72 -3.48 1.11
C THR A 30 -11.51 -4.14 -0.01
N GLU A 31 -11.10 -3.84 -1.23
CA GLU A 31 -11.59 -4.47 -2.44
C GLU A 31 -10.53 -5.46 -2.94
N PHE A 32 -10.94 -6.52 -3.64
CA PHE A 32 -10.05 -7.63 -4.00
C PHE A 32 -10.08 -7.92 -5.49
N THR A 33 -8.95 -8.38 -6.05
CA THR A 33 -8.93 -8.90 -7.43
C THR A 33 -9.72 -10.20 -7.60
N GLY A 34 -10.07 -10.86 -6.50
CA GLY A 34 -10.89 -12.06 -6.50
C GLY A 34 -11.21 -12.52 -5.08
N LEU A 35 -12.02 -13.56 -4.97
CA LEU A 35 -12.41 -14.15 -3.70
C LEU A 35 -11.83 -15.56 -3.56
N PRO A 36 -11.43 -15.97 -2.36
CA PRO A 36 -11.06 -17.35 -2.10
C PRO A 36 -12.28 -18.26 -2.30
N ASP A 37 -12.04 -19.48 -2.77
CA ASP A 37 -13.11 -20.47 -3.01
C ASP A 37 -14.05 -20.59 -1.79
N ASN A 38 -15.36 -20.52 -2.06
CA ASN A 38 -16.45 -20.48 -1.07
C ASN A 38 -16.44 -21.65 -0.09
N THR A 39 -15.71 -22.71 -0.40
CA THR A 39 -15.53 -23.87 0.48
C THR A 39 -14.71 -23.55 1.75
N PHE A 40 -14.01 -22.42 1.83
CA PHE A 40 -13.20 -22.04 3.00
C PHE A 40 -14.01 -21.79 4.27
N LYS A 41 -15.07 -20.96 4.22
CA LYS A 41 -15.88 -20.62 5.40
C LYS A 41 -16.55 -21.86 6.03
N ALA A 42 -16.94 -22.83 5.21
CA ALA A 42 -17.52 -24.09 5.66
C ALA A 42 -16.48 -25.06 6.26
N LYS A 43 -15.24 -25.04 5.79
CA LYS A 43 -14.16 -25.96 6.20
C LYS A 43 -13.39 -25.47 7.44
N LEU A 44 -13.33 -24.16 7.69
CA LEU A 44 -12.69 -23.59 8.89
C LEU A 44 -13.24 -24.19 10.20
N LYS A 45 -14.53 -24.55 10.21
CA LYS A 45 -15.20 -25.15 11.37
C LYS A 45 -14.78 -26.59 11.69
N LYS A 46 -14.02 -27.28 10.83
CA LYS A 46 -13.68 -28.71 10.99
C LYS A 46 -12.21 -28.97 11.35
N ASN A 47 -11.26 -28.22 10.80
CA ASN A 47 -9.82 -28.35 11.10
C ASN A 47 -9.07 -27.07 10.68
N PHE A 48 -8.62 -26.27 11.64
CA PHE A 48 -8.09 -24.91 11.39
C PHE A 48 -6.79 -24.90 10.58
N ASP A 49 -5.80 -25.74 10.91
CA ASP A 49 -4.47 -25.67 10.28
C ASP A 49 -4.48 -26.15 8.81
N SER A 50 -5.14 -27.28 8.54
CA SER A 50 -5.26 -27.80 7.17
C SER A 50 -6.10 -26.88 6.27
N THR A 51 -7.05 -26.16 6.86
CA THR A 51 -7.89 -25.19 6.14
C THR A 51 -7.14 -23.88 5.88
N TYR A 52 -6.37 -23.40 6.86
CA TYR A 52 -5.53 -22.22 6.71
C TYR A 52 -4.45 -22.41 5.63
N THR A 53 -3.83 -23.60 5.55
CA THR A 53 -2.84 -23.88 4.50
C THR A 53 -3.45 -23.79 3.10
N LYS A 54 -4.63 -24.39 2.90
CA LYS A 54 -5.36 -24.31 1.62
C LYS A 54 -5.77 -22.87 1.30
N PHE A 55 -6.16 -22.13 2.32
CA PHE A 55 -6.52 -20.72 2.17
C PHE A 55 -5.34 -19.86 1.79
N LYS A 56 -4.20 -20.03 2.44
CA LYS A 56 -2.95 -19.35 2.12
C LYS A 56 -2.61 -19.52 0.64
N LEU A 57 -2.76 -20.73 0.09
CA LEU A 57 -2.58 -20.99 -1.35
C LEU A 57 -3.58 -20.22 -2.22
N ASN A 58 -4.85 -20.18 -1.81
CA ASN A 58 -5.90 -19.48 -2.56
C ASN A 58 -5.76 -17.94 -2.52
N VAL A 59 -5.21 -17.37 -1.44
CA VAL A 59 -5.02 -15.91 -1.30
C VAL A 59 -3.63 -15.45 -1.72
N GLN A 60 -2.72 -16.37 -2.04
CA GLN A 60 -1.34 -16.06 -2.40
C GLN A 60 -1.25 -15.16 -3.63
N ASN A 61 -2.18 -15.26 -4.57
CA ASN A 61 -2.16 -14.45 -5.80
C ASN A 61 -3.25 -13.38 -5.82
N LEU A 62 -3.91 -13.13 -4.68
CA LEU A 62 -4.85 -12.03 -4.53
C LEU A 62 -4.12 -10.78 -4.01
N ILE A 63 -4.55 -9.63 -4.49
CA ILE A 63 -4.10 -8.31 -4.04
C ILE A 63 -5.31 -7.48 -3.62
N ILE A 64 -5.09 -6.51 -2.72
CA ILE A 64 -6.13 -5.58 -2.28
C ILE A 64 -6.02 -4.20 -2.94
N PHE A 65 -7.16 -3.55 -3.04
CA PHE A 65 -7.33 -2.10 -3.13
C PHE A 65 -7.91 -1.64 -1.78
N GLN A 66 -7.62 -0.42 -1.33
CA GLN A 66 -7.93 -0.06 0.06
C GLN A 66 -8.61 1.30 0.22
N TYR A 67 -9.70 1.31 0.98
CA TYR A 67 -10.29 2.49 1.58
C TYR A 67 -9.88 2.60 3.04
N LEU A 68 -9.46 3.79 3.46
CA LEU A 68 -9.07 4.11 4.83
C LEU A 68 -9.86 5.32 5.32
N SER A 69 -10.62 5.17 6.39
CA SER A 69 -11.30 6.28 7.06
C SER A 69 -10.72 6.51 8.45
N ILE A 70 -10.23 7.71 8.70
CA ILE A 70 -9.57 8.11 9.95
C ILE A 70 -10.52 9.00 10.73
N PHE A 71 -10.81 8.64 11.98
CA PHE A 71 -11.77 9.35 12.83
C PHE A 71 -11.08 9.98 14.03
N TRP A 72 -11.42 11.23 14.37
CA TRP A 72 -11.00 11.89 15.60
C TRP A 72 -12.17 12.59 16.28
N GLY A 73 -12.19 12.56 17.61
CA GLY A 73 -13.25 13.17 18.41
C GLY A 73 -13.25 14.70 18.29
N VAL A 74 -14.44 15.29 18.19
CA VAL A 74 -14.62 16.74 18.21
C VAL A 74 -14.63 17.22 19.68
N PRO A 75 -13.77 18.17 20.09
CA PRO A 75 -13.74 18.65 21.46
C PRO A 75 -15.08 19.20 21.93
N ASN A 76 -15.47 18.89 23.17
CA ASN A 76 -16.69 19.37 23.84
C ASN A 76 -18.02 19.00 23.15
N VAL A 77 -17.98 18.06 22.22
CA VAL A 77 -19.15 17.68 21.43
C VAL A 77 -19.17 16.16 21.23
N ASN A 78 -20.36 15.55 21.31
CA ASN A 78 -20.52 14.12 21.02
C ASN A 78 -20.54 13.90 19.50
N GLY A 79 -19.35 13.90 18.89
CA GLY A 79 -19.18 13.73 17.45
C GLY A 79 -17.75 13.39 17.06
N TYR A 80 -17.60 12.88 15.85
CA TYR A 80 -16.32 12.58 15.23
C TYR A 80 -16.19 13.37 13.93
N SER A 81 -15.00 13.88 13.67
CA SER A 81 -14.61 14.28 12.32
C SER A 81 -13.94 13.11 11.61
N VAL A 82 -14.12 13.02 10.29
CA VAL A 82 -13.57 11.94 9.47
C VAL A 82 -12.91 12.46 8.20
N LYS A 83 -11.75 11.86 7.89
CA LYS A 83 -11.10 11.93 6.57
C LYS A 83 -11.03 10.54 5.97
N THR A 84 -11.47 10.41 4.72
CA THR A 84 -11.47 9.15 3.99
C THR A 84 -10.58 9.23 2.76
N TYR A 85 -9.68 8.26 2.63
CA TYR A 85 -8.74 8.10 1.54
C TYR A 85 -9.04 6.80 0.79
N ASN A 86 -8.98 6.87 -0.53
CA ASN A 86 -9.09 5.74 -1.44
C ASN A 86 -7.72 5.51 -2.09
N PHE A 87 -7.02 4.44 -1.69
CA PHE A 87 -5.69 4.13 -2.19
C PHE A 87 -5.75 3.16 -3.35
N TYR A 88 -5.26 3.61 -4.50
CA TYR A 88 -5.03 2.75 -5.65
C TYR A 88 -3.70 2.03 -5.45
N LEU A 89 -3.72 0.71 -5.25
CA LEU A 89 -2.54 -0.09 -4.93
C LEU A 89 -2.22 -1.04 -6.07
N CYS A 90 -0.99 -1.00 -6.60
CA CYS A 90 -0.56 -1.90 -7.65
C CYS A 90 0.86 -2.41 -7.38
N PRO A 91 1.11 -3.73 -7.39
CA PRO A 91 2.47 -4.24 -7.31
C PRO A 91 3.29 -3.72 -8.49
N HIS A 92 4.51 -3.29 -8.22
CA HIS A 92 5.44 -2.81 -9.24
C HIS A 92 6.60 -3.78 -9.33
N SER A 93 7.04 -4.11 -10.56
CA SER A 93 8.21 -4.95 -10.74
C SER A 93 9.49 -4.17 -10.49
N CYS A 94 10.38 -4.75 -9.68
CA CYS A 94 11.71 -4.23 -9.40
C CYS A 94 12.72 -5.37 -9.25
N LEU A 95 13.65 -5.50 -10.20
CA LEU A 95 14.70 -6.53 -10.17
C LEU A 95 14.10 -7.94 -10.01
N SER A 96 14.47 -8.68 -8.95
CA SER A 96 13.93 -10.01 -8.65
C SER A 96 12.50 -9.99 -8.11
N HIS A 97 11.99 -8.82 -7.71
CA HIS A 97 10.61 -8.64 -7.25
C HIS A 97 9.68 -8.45 -8.45
N ASP A 98 9.12 -9.55 -8.94
CA ASP A 98 8.12 -9.56 -10.02
C ASP A 98 6.93 -10.44 -9.62
N GLU A 99 5.91 -9.83 -9.02
CA GLU A 99 4.75 -10.55 -8.49
C GLU A 99 3.71 -10.85 -9.57
N THR A 100 3.29 -12.11 -9.63
CA THR A 100 2.09 -12.50 -10.37
C THR A 100 0.86 -12.44 -9.46
N PHE A 101 -0.20 -11.79 -9.94
CA PHE A 101 -1.51 -11.82 -9.31
C PHE A 101 -2.59 -12.35 -10.27
N THR A 102 -3.71 -12.75 -9.71
CA THR A 102 -4.86 -13.29 -10.46
C THR A 102 -6.08 -12.39 -10.31
N CYS A 103 -6.83 -12.25 -11.39
CA CYS A 103 -8.11 -11.54 -11.42
C CYS A 103 -9.24 -12.53 -11.66
N GLN A 104 -10.27 -12.47 -10.83
CA GLN A 104 -11.49 -13.24 -11.00
C GLN A 104 -12.49 -12.44 -11.83
N THR A 105 -12.95 -13.01 -12.94
CA THR A 105 -13.88 -12.36 -13.87
C THR A 105 -15.10 -11.75 -13.17
N SER A 106 -15.77 -12.52 -12.31
CA SER A 106 -16.96 -12.04 -11.59
C SER A 106 -16.65 -10.90 -10.60
N GLY A 107 -15.43 -10.83 -10.07
CA GLY A 107 -15.00 -9.72 -9.22
C GLY A 107 -14.81 -8.44 -10.02
N PHE A 108 -14.21 -8.55 -11.21
CA PHE A 108 -14.03 -7.42 -12.11
C PHE A 108 -15.36 -6.92 -12.69
N GLU A 109 -16.28 -7.82 -13.06
CA GLU A 109 -17.64 -7.45 -13.49
C GLU A 109 -18.38 -6.69 -12.38
N PHE A 110 -18.22 -7.12 -11.12
CA PHE A 110 -18.77 -6.41 -9.97
C PHE A 110 -18.14 -5.02 -9.83
N LEU A 111 -16.81 -4.90 -9.79
CA LEU A 111 -16.12 -3.62 -9.67
C LEU A 111 -16.46 -2.66 -10.83
N GLN A 112 -16.58 -3.18 -12.04
CA GLN A 112 -17.05 -2.43 -13.21
C GLN A 112 -18.46 -1.88 -13.00
N ALA A 113 -19.39 -2.69 -12.46
CA ALA A 113 -20.75 -2.24 -12.18
C ALA A 113 -20.81 -1.09 -11.14
N TYR A 114 -19.78 -0.95 -10.31
CA TYR A 114 -19.61 0.16 -9.36
C TYR A 114 -18.63 1.24 -9.85
N ASN A 115 -18.31 1.28 -11.15
CA ASN A 115 -17.45 2.28 -11.80
C ASN A 115 -16.03 2.35 -11.22
N PHE A 116 -15.44 1.22 -10.82
CA PHE A 116 -14.03 1.18 -10.44
C PHE A 116 -13.12 1.57 -11.62
N ASP A 117 -12.18 2.47 -11.38
CA ASP A 117 -11.24 2.94 -12.40
C ASP A 117 -10.00 2.03 -12.49
N PHE A 118 -10.07 1.04 -13.38
CA PHE A 118 -8.96 0.12 -13.64
C PHE A 118 -7.74 0.81 -14.27
N ASN A 119 -7.94 1.92 -14.99
CA ASN A 119 -6.82 2.66 -15.59
C ASN A 119 -6.05 3.40 -14.52
N LYS A 120 -6.74 4.12 -13.64
CA LYS A 120 -6.11 4.79 -12.49
C LYS A 120 -5.38 3.77 -11.61
N TRP A 121 -5.99 2.61 -11.39
CA TRP A 121 -5.33 1.51 -10.67
C TRP A 121 -4.03 1.02 -11.35
N LEU A 122 -4.08 0.70 -12.64
CA LEU A 122 -2.95 0.09 -13.34
C LEU A 122 -1.82 1.09 -13.63
N TYR A 123 -2.18 2.32 -14.03
CA TYR A 123 -1.21 3.34 -14.43
C TYR A 123 -0.71 4.18 -13.26
N GLU A 124 -1.56 4.44 -12.27
CA GLU A 124 -1.25 5.34 -11.15
C GLU A 124 -1.25 4.64 -9.79
N GLY A 125 -1.26 3.31 -9.76
CA GLY A 125 -1.20 2.53 -8.54
C GLY A 125 0.07 2.81 -7.73
N ILE A 126 -0.08 2.93 -6.42
CA ILE A 126 1.00 3.11 -5.46
C ILE A 126 1.67 1.75 -5.26
N PRO A 127 3.02 1.66 -5.35
CA PRO A 127 3.74 0.44 -5.04
C PRO A 127 3.66 0.11 -3.55
N PHE A 128 3.94 -1.13 -3.21
CA PHE A 128 4.05 -1.59 -1.83
C PHE A 128 5.01 -2.77 -1.75
N LEU A 129 5.67 -2.90 -0.61
CA LEU A 129 6.47 -4.08 -0.26
C LEU A 129 6.20 -4.44 1.20
N ASN A 130 6.12 -5.73 1.52
CA ASN A 130 6.15 -6.14 2.93
C ASN A 130 7.58 -6.05 3.50
N ALA A 131 7.73 -6.26 4.82
CA ALA A 131 9.03 -6.10 5.48
C ALA A 131 10.10 -7.08 4.96
N ASP A 132 9.72 -8.32 4.66
CA ASP A 132 10.64 -9.34 4.14
C ASP A 132 11.14 -8.94 2.74
N GLN A 133 10.21 -8.51 1.87
CA GLN A 133 10.50 -8.04 0.52
C GLN A 133 11.35 -6.76 0.52
N LYS A 134 11.08 -5.82 1.45
CA LYS A 134 11.90 -4.62 1.63
C LYS A 134 13.35 -4.99 1.92
N GLN A 135 13.57 -5.96 2.81
CA GLN A 135 14.91 -6.43 3.18
C GLN A 135 15.60 -7.16 2.03
N GLU A 136 14.86 -7.99 1.29
CA GLU A 136 15.38 -8.70 0.11
C GLU A 136 15.82 -7.73 -0.99
N LEU A 137 14.99 -6.74 -1.31
CA LEU A 137 15.31 -5.72 -2.32
C LEU A 137 16.52 -4.88 -1.91
N HIS A 138 16.58 -4.45 -0.64
CA HIS A 138 17.73 -3.68 -0.12
C HIS A 138 19.03 -4.49 -0.26
N LYS A 139 19.01 -5.77 0.12
CA LYS A 139 20.17 -6.67 -0.03
C LYS A 139 20.57 -6.88 -1.49
N GLU A 140 19.60 -7.08 -2.39
CA GLU A 140 19.86 -7.24 -3.82
C GLU A 140 20.52 -5.99 -4.42
N LEU A 141 20.01 -4.80 -4.09
CA LEU A 141 20.58 -3.53 -4.53
C LEU A 141 22.01 -3.32 -4.02
N GLN A 142 22.27 -3.67 -2.76
CA GLN A 142 23.63 -3.64 -2.22
C GLN A 142 24.58 -4.58 -2.97
N GLN A 143 24.13 -5.77 -3.37
CA GLN A 143 24.94 -6.70 -4.17
C GLN A 143 25.27 -6.11 -5.54
N ILE A 144 24.27 -5.59 -6.25
CA ILE A 144 24.45 -4.98 -7.58
C ILE A 144 25.44 -3.82 -7.52
N VAL A 145 25.31 -2.97 -6.50
CA VAL A 145 26.21 -1.83 -6.30
C VAL A 145 27.65 -2.27 -6.02
N ASN A 146 27.85 -3.38 -5.30
CA ASN A 146 29.16 -3.96 -5.05
C ASN A 146 29.74 -4.71 -6.26
N GLY A 147 28.98 -4.85 -7.35
CA GLY A 147 29.39 -5.56 -8.57
C GLY A 147 29.07 -7.06 -8.55
N ASP A 148 28.35 -7.54 -7.54
CA ASP A 148 27.89 -8.92 -7.44
C ASP A 148 26.49 -9.06 -8.07
N ASN A 149 26.21 -10.17 -8.77
CA ASN A 149 24.89 -10.47 -9.34
C ASN A 149 24.28 -9.35 -10.21
N VAL A 150 25.11 -8.58 -10.92
CA VAL A 150 24.63 -7.48 -11.78
C VAL A 150 23.69 -8.05 -12.84
N PRO A 151 22.41 -7.65 -12.86
CA PRO A 151 21.45 -8.17 -13.83
C PRO A 151 21.83 -7.72 -15.25
N ARG A 152 21.41 -8.51 -16.24
CA ARG A 152 21.63 -8.15 -17.65
C ARG A 152 20.91 -6.84 -17.96
N THR A 153 21.66 -5.85 -18.44
CA THR A 153 21.10 -4.59 -18.90
C THR A 153 20.16 -4.82 -20.09
N PRO A 154 18.89 -4.37 -20.01
CA PRO A 154 17.95 -4.40 -21.15
C PRO A 154 18.47 -3.59 -22.34
N HIS A 155 18.00 -3.92 -23.55
CA HIS A 155 18.43 -3.23 -24.77
C HIS A 155 18.09 -1.74 -24.74
N GLU A 156 16.90 -1.39 -24.24
CA GLU A 156 16.42 -0.02 -24.09
C GLU A 156 17.33 0.81 -23.18
N VAL A 157 17.84 0.20 -22.11
CA VAL A 157 18.78 0.86 -21.20
C VAL A 157 20.15 1.00 -21.86
N SER A 158 20.59 -0.02 -22.61
CA SER A 158 21.87 0.01 -23.33
C SER A 158 21.92 1.08 -24.43
N ASP A 159 20.82 1.26 -25.17
CA ASP A 159 20.70 2.28 -26.20
C ASP A 159 20.78 3.68 -25.57
N LEU A 160 20.03 3.89 -24.48
CA LEU A 160 20.05 5.14 -23.73
C LEU A 160 21.44 5.46 -23.14
N LEU A 161 22.14 4.45 -22.61
CA LEU A 161 23.51 4.60 -22.13
C LEU A 161 24.47 5.05 -23.24
N SER A 162 24.26 4.57 -24.47
CA SER A 162 25.06 4.96 -25.63
C SER A 162 24.79 6.42 -26.02
N GLU A 163 23.51 6.84 -26.02
CA GLU A 163 23.13 8.24 -26.25
C GLU A 163 23.72 9.19 -25.19
N VAL A 164 23.67 8.80 -23.92
CA VAL A 164 24.23 9.55 -22.79
C VAL A 164 25.75 9.67 -22.90
N ALA A 165 26.43 8.58 -23.29
CA ALA A 165 27.86 8.58 -23.48
C ALA A 165 28.28 9.53 -24.61
N GLN A 166 27.52 9.57 -25.71
CA GLN A 166 27.75 10.51 -26.81
C GLN A 166 27.49 11.95 -26.38
N TRP A 167 26.34 12.23 -25.76
CA TRP A 167 26.03 13.56 -25.23
C TRP A 167 27.10 14.04 -24.25
N GLY A 168 27.59 13.17 -23.39
CA GLY A 168 28.65 13.46 -22.44
C GLY A 168 29.99 13.85 -23.06
N GLN A 169 30.26 13.55 -24.34
CA GLN A 169 31.47 14.00 -25.05
C GLN A 169 31.36 15.43 -25.57
N GLU A 170 30.14 15.85 -25.93
CA GLU A 170 29.85 17.17 -26.51
C GLU A 170 29.47 18.21 -25.44
N ALA A 171 28.94 17.76 -24.30
CA ALA A 171 28.46 18.60 -23.21
C ALA A 171 29.59 19.31 -22.45
N SER A 172 29.33 20.55 -22.06
CA SER A 172 30.17 21.35 -21.16
C SER A 172 29.91 21.01 -19.70
N ASP A 173 30.89 21.26 -18.82
CA ASP A 173 30.71 21.06 -17.38
C ASP A 173 29.54 21.88 -16.84
N GLY A 174 28.61 21.22 -16.13
CA GLY A 174 27.38 21.83 -15.60
C GLY A 174 26.16 21.64 -16.48
N ASP A 175 26.32 21.19 -17.73
CA ASP A 175 25.19 20.88 -18.62
C ASP A 175 24.35 19.73 -18.06
N LYS A 176 23.04 19.80 -18.29
CA LYS A 176 22.05 18.83 -17.84
C LYS A 176 21.19 18.35 -18.99
N THR A 177 20.88 17.06 -18.97
CA THR A 177 19.88 16.46 -19.85
C THR A 177 18.90 15.62 -19.03
N THR A 178 17.67 15.50 -19.51
CA THR A 178 16.57 14.83 -18.81
C THR A 178 15.99 13.71 -19.65
N TYR A 179 15.78 12.55 -19.06
CA TYR A 179 15.22 11.38 -19.74
C TYR A 179 13.89 10.99 -19.11
N LYS A 180 12.81 11.04 -19.93
CA LYS A 180 11.45 10.66 -19.55
C LYS A 180 11.06 9.24 -19.97
N THR A 181 11.90 8.57 -20.75
CA THR A 181 11.51 7.42 -21.57
C THR A 181 11.43 6.09 -20.82
N LEU A 182 11.94 6.00 -19.58
CA LEU A 182 11.97 4.75 -18.83
C LEU A 182 10.77 4.66 -17.88
N HIS A 183 9.69 4.03 -18.30
CA HIS A 183 8.51 3.82 -17.45
C HIS A 183 8.73 2.77 -16.35
N ASN A 184 9.62 1.79 -16.59
CA ASN A 184 9.90 0.71 -15.64
C ASN A 184 10.92 1.17 -14.58
N PHE A 185 10.58 1.02 -13.29
CA PHE A 185 11.44 1.41 -12.18
C PHE A 185 12.79 0.66 -12.17
N THR A 186 12.80 -0.63 -12.53
CA THR A 186 14.04 -1.40 -12.72
C THR A 186 14.94 -0.75 -13.76
N TYR A 187 14.37 -0.29 -14.87
CA TYR A 187 15.16 0.28 -15.97
C TYR A 187 15.74 1.62 -15.55
N GLN A 188 14.95 2.45 -14.86
CA GLN A 188 15.42 3.70 -14.27
C GLN A 188 16.60 3.47 -13.32
N LEU A 189 16.48 2.47 -12.44
CA LEU A 189 17.50 2.10 -11.46
C LEU A 189 18.79 1.60 -12.15
N LEU A 190 18.66 0.66 -13.08
CA LEU A 190 19.79 0.12 -13.82
C LEU A 190 20.49 1.21 -14.63
N PHE A 191 19.74 2.10 -15.26
CA PHE A 191 20.31 3.23 -15.99
C PHE A 191 21.15 4.13 -15.08
N ILE A 192 20.60 4.57 -13.94
CA ILE A 192 21.32 5.43 -12.99
C ILE A 192 22.60 4.74 -12.48
N LEU A 193 22.50 3.47 -12.09
CA LEU A 193 23.64 2.70 -11.62
C LEU A 193 24.72 2.54 -12.69
N ASN A 194 24.34 2.21 -13.93
CA ASN A 194 25.29 2.06 -15.03
C ASN A 194 25.98 3.40 -15.36
N VAL A 195 25.25 4.51 -15.43
CA VAL A 195 25.87 5.83 -15.65
C VAL A 195 26.87 6.16 -14.54
N ARG A 196 26.48 5.96 -13.27
CA ARG A 196 27.36 6.22 -12.13
C ARG A 196 28.58 5.31 -12.09
N GLN A 197 28.47 4.04 -12.49
CA GLN A 197 29.60 3.10 -12.46
C GLN A 197 30.51 3.21 -13.70
N GLN A 198 29.96 3.44 -14.89
CA GLN A 198 30.70 3.36 -16.16
C GLN A 198 31.20 4.72 -16.66
N CYS A 199 30.51 5.82 -16.35
CA CYS A 199 30.83 7.14 -16.87
C CYS A 199 31.45 8.00 -15.77
N THR A 200 32.78 8.21 -15.78
CA THR A 200 33.50 8.98 -14.74
C THR A 200 33.27 10.49 -14.77
N THR A 201 32.67 11.03 -15.83
CA THR A 201 32.42 12.47 -15.99
C THR A 201 30.93 12.84 -15.90
N LEU A 202 30.07 11.86 -15.66
CA LEU A 202 28.61 12.05 -15.63
C LEU A 202 28.03 11.64 -14.28
N TRP A 203 27.01 12.34 -13.83
CA TRP A 203 26.26 12.00 -12.63
C TRP A 203 24.77 11.92 -12.93
N ALA A 204 24.16 10.77 -12.67
CA ALA A 204 22.72 10.55 -12.85
C ALA A 204 21.98 10.60 -11.52
N ASN A 205 20.81 11.25 -11.47
CA ASN A 205 19.90 11.22 -10.32
C ASN A 205 18.43 11.34 -10.76
N GLN A 206 17.48 11.15 -9.85
CA GLN A 206 16.09 11.55 -10.06
C GLN A 206 15.83 12.95 -9.51
N ASP A 207 15.04 13.75 -10.23
CA ASP A 207 14.52 15.02 -9.74
C ASP A 207 13.23 14.85 -8.91
N GLN A 208 12.63 15.97 -8.50
CA GLN A 208 11.39 15.98 -7.69
C GLN A 208 10.18 15.43 -8.46
N ASP A 209 10.19 15.52 -9.78
CA ASP A 209 9.15 15.02 -10.67
C ASP A 209 9.41 13.56 -11.09
N GLY A 210 10.43 12.92 -10.51
CA GLY A 210 10.82 11.54 -10.80
C GLY A 210 11.50 11.33 -12.16
N GLN A 211 11.88 12.41 -12.87
CA GLN A 211 12.61 12.34 -14.13
C GLN A 211 14.08 12.07 -13.86
N ILE A 212 14.73 11.33 -14.76
CA ILE A 212 16.15 11.05 -14.63
C ILE A 212 16.93 12.21 -15.23
N VAL A 213 17.72 12.88 -14.38
CA VAL A 213 18.60 13.98 -14.77
C VAL A 213 20.03 13.48 -14.79
N VAL A 214 20.70 13.63 -15.93
CA VAL A 214 22.13 13.38 -16.07
C VAL A 214 22.84 14.72 -16.19
N THR A 215 23.85 14.94 -15.34
CA THR A 215 24.65 16.16 -15.28
C THR A 215 26.10 15.85 -15.66
N LYS A 216 26.70 16.69 -16.50
CA LYS A 216 28.14 16.67 -16.76
C LYS A 216 28.86 17.32 -15.59
N VAL A 217 29.67 16.56 -14.85
CA VAL A 217 30.31 17.00 -13.61
C VAL A 217 31.83 16.94 -13.70
N LYS A 218 32.49 17.90 -13.05
CA LYS A 218 33.96 17.87 -12.89
C LYS A 218 34.37 16.73 -11.97
N GLN A 219 35.61 16.27 -12.14
CA GLN A 219 36.14 15.17 -11.34
C GLN A 219 36.19 15.49 -9.82
N GLU A 220 36.43 16.76 -9.46
CA GLU A 220 36.41 17.21 -8.06
C GLU A 220 34.99 17.18 -7.47
N GLU A 221 34.01 17.74 -8.20
CA GLU A 221 32.60 17.74 -7.82
C GLU A 221 32.03 16.32 -7.71
N ARG A 222 32.43 15.43 -8.61
CA ARG A 222 32.06 14.01 -8.54
C ARG A 222 32.55 13.34 -7.26
N LYS A 223 33.80 13.58 -6.86
CA LYS A 223 34.33 13.02 -5.60
C LYS A 223 33.55 13.54 -4.40
N ASP A 224 33.15 14.81 -4.41
CA ASP A 224 32.27 15.37 -3.38
C ASP A 224 30.90 14.66 -3.36
N LEU A 225 30.28 14.43 -4.53
CA LEU A 225 29.01 13.71 -4.65
C LEU A 225 29.11 12.24 -4.17
N GLU A 226 30.16 11.52 -4.55
CA GLU A 226 30.42 10.15 -4.10
C GLU A 226 30.71 10.10 -2.59
N SER A 227 31.35 11.13 -2.03
CA SER A 227 31.62 11.22 -0.59
C SER A 227 30.35 11.45 0.25
N LYS A 228 29.35 12.10 -0.34
CA LYS A 228 28.03 12.33 0.28
C LYS A 228 27.15 11.09 0.28
N ASP A 229 27.45 10.11 -0.57
CA ASP A 229 26.68 8.87 -0.71
C ASP A 229 27.63 7.68 -0.87
N PRO A 230 28.38 7.33 0.19
CA PRO A 230 29.36 6.26 0.13
C PRO A 230 28.68 4.94 -0.22
N LYS A 231 29.17 4.28 -1.27
CA LYS A 231 28.59 3.05 -1.83
C LYS A 231 27.10 3.18 -2.20
N TYR A 232 26.65 4.37 -2.56
CA TYR A 232 25.26 4.61 -2.99
C TYR A 232 24.19 4.22 -1.95
N GLU A 233 24.50 4.16 -0.65
CA GLU A 233 23.56 3.71 0.38
C GLU A 233 22.30 4.58 0.43
N LYS A 234 22.44 5.90 0.37
CA LYS A 234 21.31 6.83 0.36
C LYS A 234 20.45 6.67 -0.90
N PHE A 235 21.08 6.39 -2.04
CA PHE A 235 20.37 6.06 -3.27
C PHE A 235 19.58 4.75 -3.13
N ILE A 236 20.19 3.71 -2.56
CA ILE A 236 19.52 2.42 -2.28
C ILE A 236 18.32 2.65 -1.36
N GLU A 237 18.50 3.35 -0.24
CA GLU A 237 17.41 3.68 0.70
C GLU A 237 16.26 4.39 -0.01
N THR A 238 16.57 5.40 -0.82
CA THR A 238 15.55 6.16 -1.58
C THR A 238 14.79 5.25 -2.54
N CYS A 239 15.47 4.34 -3.24
CA CYS A 239 14.85 3.39 -4.16
C CYS A 239 13.94 2.40 -3.43
N VAL A 240 14.42 1.86 -2.30
CA VAL A 240 13.67 0.91 -1.48
C VAL A 240 12.45 1.59 -0.87
N ASP A 241 12.56 2.82 -0.37
CA ASP A 241 11.44 3.56 0.21
C ASP A 241 10.38 3.94 -0.83
N LYS A 242 10.79 4.25 -2.07
CA LYS A 242 9.85 4.46 -3.18
C LYS A 242 9.03 3.21 -3.49
N MET A 243 9.66 2.03 -3.47
CA MET A 243 8.95 0.75 -3.66
C MET A 243 8.14 0.35 -2.43
N PHE A 244 8.60 0.70 -1.23
CA PHE A 244 7.88 0.44 0.01
C PHE A 244 6.53 1.16 0.06
N GLY A 245 6.46 2.39 -0.49
CA GLY A 245 5.22 3.07 -0.86
C GLY A 245 4.13 3.00 0.20
N PHE A 246 2.98 2.41 -0.13
CA PHE A 246 1.82 2.34 0.77
C PHE A 246 2.10 1.62 2.09
N SER A 247 3.05 0.70 2.14
CA SER A 247 3.39 -0.01 3.39
C SER A 247 3.84 0.93 4.51
N SER A 248 4.32 2.14 4.19
CA SER A 248 4.57 3.20 5.18
C SER A 248 3.32 3.58 5.98
N ILE A 249 2.15 3.70 5.32
CA ILE A 249 0.86 3.97 5.95
C ILE A 249 0.46 2.80 6.85
N PHE A 250 0.61 1.56 6.37
CA PHE A 250 0.32 0.37 7.17
C PHE A 250 1.21 0.31 8.43
N HIS A 251 2.51 0.59 8.30
CA HIS A 251 3.44 0.60 9.44
C HIS A 251 3.08 1.69 10.45
N CYS A 252 2.60 2.86 10.00
CA CYS A 252 2.08 3.89 10.89
C CYS A 252 0.83 3.43 11.68
N LEU A 253 -0.08 2.70 11.04
CA LEU A 253 -1.23 2.08 11.74
C LEU A 253 -0.76 1.12 12.84
N VAL A 254 0.26 0.30 12.53
CA VAL A 254 0.86 -0.65 13.48
C VAL A 254 1.60 0.07 14.62
N GLU A 255 2.33 1.14 14.32
CA GLU A 255 3.07 1.92 15.30
C GLU A 255 2.14 2.57 16.33
N HIS A 256 1.07 3.20 15.86
CA HIS A 256 0.15 3.94 16.72
C HIS A 256 -0.95 3.09 17.35
N ARG A 257 -1.12 1.83 16.92
CA ARG A 257 -2.00 0.82 17.52
C ARG A 257 -3.42 1.32 17.80
N LYS A 258 -3.93 2.16 16.90
CA LYS A 258 -5.29 2.69 17.00
C LYS A 258 -6.31 1.55 16.86
N PRO A 259 -7.49 1.63 17.50
CA PRO A 259 -8.56 0.68 17.26
C PRO A 259 -8.88 0.59 15.77
N LEU A 260 -8.87 -0.63 15.25
CA LEU A 260 -9.09 -0.93 13.84
C LEU A 260 -10.48 -1.53 13.66
N ILE A 261 -11.32 -0.85 12.89
CA ILE A 261 -12.72 -1.24 12.64
C ILE A 261 -12.84 -1.75 11.21
N LEU A 262 -13.43 -2.94 11.05
CA LEU A 262 -13.68 -3.54 9.74
C LEU A 262 -15.04 -4.27 9.75
N HIS A 263 -15.46 -4.83 8.62
CA HIS A 263 -16.69 -5.63 8.51
C HIS A 263 -16.40 -6.98 7.85
N ASN A 264 -16.63 -8.10 8.56
CA ASN A 264 -16.33 -9.45 8.04
C ASN A 264 -14.84 -9.61 7.63
N CYS A 265 -13.95 -9.21 8.54
CA CYS A 265 -12.61 -8.70 8.24
C CYS A 265 -11.49 -9.74 8.07
N LEU A 266 -11.79 -11.03 8.16
CA LEU A 266 -10.76 -12.07 8.16
C LEU A 266 -9.91 -12.05 6.87
N LEU A 267 -10.54 -11.83 5.72
CA LEU A 267 -9.83 -11.78 4.44
C LEU A 267 -8.98 -10.52 4.34
N ASP A 268 -9.54 -9.37 4.72
CA ASP A 268 -8.86 -8.08 4.77
C ASP A 268 -7.58 -8.17 5.59
N LEU A 269 -7.68 -8.69 6.83
CA LEU A 269 -6.54 -8.82 7.74
C LEU A 269 -5.45 -9.74 7.18
N ILE A 270 -5.82 -10.86 6.56
CA ILE A 270 -4.85 -11.80 5.97
C ILE A 270 -4.13 -11.16 4.79
N LEU A 271 -4.85 -10.46 3.92
CA LEU A 271 -4.24 -9.84 2.74
C LEU A 271 -3.40 -8.61 3.12
N MET A 272 -3.88 -7.75 4.02
CA MET A 272 -3.10 -6.64 4.57
C MET A 272 -1.81 -7.14 5.23
N TYR A 273 -1.88 -8.23 5.99
CA TYR A 273 -0.70 -8.86 6.58
C TYR A 273 0.30 -9.30 5.51
N LYS A 274 -0.17 -10.05 4.51
CA LYS A 274 0.66 -10.57 3.41
C LYS A 274 1.35 -9.45 2.63
N GLN A 275 0.61 -8.39 2.29
CA GLN A 275 1.09 -7.35 1.39
C GLN A 275 1.94 -6.28 2.06
N PHE A 276 1.68 -5.96 3.34
CA PHE A 276 2.33 -4.82 3.99
C PHE A 276 3.11 -5.17 5.26
N HIS A 277 2.82 -6.31 5.89
CA HIS A 277 3.52 -6.73 7.09
C HIS A 277 4.70 -7.65 6.79
N ARG A 278 4.44 -8.91 6.42
CA ARG A 278 5.44 -9.94 6.12
C ARG A 278 4.80 -11.14 5.44
N HIS A 279 5.59 -12.13 5.05
CA HIS A 279 5.05 -13.38 4.52
C HIS A 279 4.10 -14.06 5.50
N LEU A 280 2.97 -14.56 4.99
CA LEU A 280 2.00 -15.29 5.81
C LEU A 280 2.67 -16.46 6.53
N PRO A 281 2.52 -16.59 7.86
CA PRO A 281 3.13 -17.67 8.61
C PRO A 281 2.50 -19.01 8.19
N ARG A 282 3.17 -20.11 8.56
CA ARG A 282 2.71 -21.47 8.21
C ARG A 282 1.43 -21.87 8.95
N ASN A 283 1.26 -21.40 10.19
CA ASN A 283 0.19 -21.83 11.09
C ASN A 283 -0.76 -20.67 11.38
N TYR A 284 -2.05 -20.97 11.52
CA TYR A 284 -3.06 -19.96 11.81
C TYR A 284 -2.86 -19.30 13.16
N GLU A 285 -2.46 -20.06 14.19
CA GLU A 285 -2.22 -19.50 15.52
C GLU A 285 -1.06 -18.49 15.54
N VAL A 286 -0.03 -18.72 14.70
CA VAL A 286 1.05 -17.74 14.54
C VAL A 286 0.52 -16.47 13.89
N PHE A 287 -0.26 -16.59 12.80
CA PHE A 287 -0.91 -15.44 12.17
C PHE A 287 -1.80 -14.67 13.15
N LYS A 288 -2.61 -15.38 13.94
CA LYS A 288 -3.51 -14.80 14.91
C LYS A 288 -2.76 -14.05 16.02
N ASN A 289 -1.69 -14.64 16.55
CA ASN A 289 -0.86 -13.96 17.54
C ASN A 289 -0.18 -12.73 16.93
N ASP A 290 0.38 -12.85 15.73
CA ASP A 290 1.06 -11.75 15.05
C ASP A 290 0.10 -10.60 14.72
N ILE A 291 -1.10 -10.88 14.21
CA ILE A 291 -2.09 -9.85 13.89
C ILE A 291 -2.56 -9.11 15.15
N HIS A 292 -2.74 -9.80 16.28
CA HIS A 292 -3.09 -9.18 17.55
C HIS A 292 -1.94 -8.41 18.20
N ASN A 293 -0.69 -8.78 17.90
CA ASN A 293 0.47 -8.04 18.35
C ASN A 293 0.59 -6.69 17.64
N ILE A 294 0.28 -6.64 16.33
CA ILE A 294 0.36 -5.40 15.55
C ILE A 294 -0.93 -4.56 15.65
N PHE A 295 -2.09 -5.20 15.78
CA PHE A 295 -3.40 -4.57 15.98
C PHE A 295 -4.06 -5.14 17.25
N PRO A 296 -3.79 -4.57 18.43
CA PRO A 296 -4.32 -5.11 19.69
C PRO A 296 -5.84 -4.96 19.83
N LEU A 297 -6.44 -3.96 19.16
CA LEU A 297 -7.87 -3.69 19.20
C LEU A 297 -8.45 -3.76 17.79
N ILE A 298 -9.12 -4.87 17.48
CA ILE A 298 -9.82 -5.08 16.21
C ILE A 298 -11.31 -5.26 16.51
N TYR A 299 -12.15 -4.49 15.83
CA TYR A 299 -13.61 -4.58 15.91
C TYR A 299 -14.18 -5.01 14.57
N ASP A 300 -14.65 -6.25 14.49
CA ASP A 300 -15.44 -6.73 13.36
C ASP A 300 -16.91 -6.39 13.59
N THR A 301 -17.43 -5.41 12.85
CA THR A 301 -18.80 -4.93 12.98
C THR A 301 -19.85 -5.99 12.66
N LYS A 302 -19.55 -6.97 11.79
CA LYS A 302 -20.45 -8.09 11.52
C LYS A 302 -20.53 -9.04 12.70
N PHE A 303 -19.38 -9.34 13.31
CA PHE A 303 -19.32 -10.14 14.53
C PHE A 303 -20.04 -9.44 15.68
N LEU A 304 -19.76 -8.15 15.91
CA LEU A 304 -20.42 -7.34 16.92
C LEU A 304 -21.94 -7.32 16.75
N ALA A 305 -22.44 -7.10 15.53
CA ALA A 305 -23.88 -7.12 15.25
C ALA A 305 -24.50 -8.48 15.60
N ASN A 306 -23.80 -9.58 15.28
CA ASN A 306 -24.26 -10.93 15.59
C ASN A 306 -24.28 -11.21 17.11
N GLU A 307 -23.25 -10.79 17.85
CA GLU A 307 -23.21 -10.93 19.31
C GLU A 307 -24.29 -10.08 19.99
N LEU A 308 -24.49 -8.83 19.54
CA LEU A 308 -25.57 -7.97 20.04
C LEU A 308 -26.95 -8.56 19.75
N LYS A 309 -27.15 -9.17 18.58
CA LYS A 309 -28.39 -9.87 18.25
C LYS A 309 -28.69 -10.99 19.25
N PHE A 310 -27.69 -11.76 19.66
CA PHE A 310 -27.87 -12.78 20.70
C PHE A 310 -28.19 -12.16 22.07
N TYR A 311 -27.51 -11.07 22.43
CA TYR A 311 -27.77 -10.37 23.68
C TYR A 311 -29.21 -9.81 23.77
N PHE A 312 -29.75 -9.30 22.67
CA PHE A 312 -31.11 -8.73 22.60
C PHE A 312 -32.22 -9.75 22.35
N ARG A 313 -31.88 -11.02 22.10
CA ARG A 313 -32.83 -12.08 21.70
C ARG A 313 -34.12 -12.10 22.54
N ASP A 314 -33.98 -12.01 23.86
CA ASP A 314 -35.09 -12.09 24.81
C ASP A 314 -35.45 -10.72 25.43
N LYS A 315 -34.87 -9.62 24.92
CA LYS A 315 -34.99 -8.28 25.51
C LYS A 315 -35.66 -7.27 24.60
N ASP A 316 -35.35 -7.31 23.31
CA ASP A 316 -35.84 -6.32 22.33
C ASP A 316 -35.94 -6.96 20.94
N GLU A 317 -37.16 -7.32 20.56
CA GLU A 317 -37.47 -7.92 19.27
C GLU A 317 -37.14 -6.98 18.09
N LYS A 318 -37.28 -5.66 18.28
CA LYS A 318 -36.94 -4.67 17.24
C LYS A 318 -35.44 -4.63 17.01
N ALA A 319 -34.64 -4.59 18.08
CA ALA A 319 -33.18 -4.63 17.97
C ALA A 319 -32.71 -5.92 17.27
N VAL A 320 -33.31 -7.07 17.59
CA VAL A 320 -33.00 -8.36 16.93
C VAL A 320 -33.32 -8.33 15.43
N LYS A 321 -34.45 -7.71 15.04
CA LYS A 321 -34.85 -7.56 13.64
C LYS A 321 -33.84 -6.71 12.87
N ILE A 322 -33.40 -5.59 13.44
CA ILE A 322 -32.41 -4.68 12.82
C ILE A 322 -31.06 -5.37 12.63
N LEU A 323 -30.58 -6.07 13.66
CA LEU A 323 -29.30 -6.79 13.63
C LEU A 323 -29.38 -8.13 12.88
N SER A 324 -30.55 -8.50 12.37
CA SER A 324 -30.71 -9.75 11.62
C SER A 324 -30.06 -9.70 10.24
N GLU A 325 -29.98 -8.52 9.63
CA GLU A 325 -29.30 -8.31 8.36
C GLU A 325 -27.81 -8.02 8.59
N SER A 326 -26.94 -8.94 8.19
CA SER A 326 -25.49 -8.88 8.46
C SER A 326 -24.65 -8.48 7.24
N ASN A 327 -25.29 -8.02 6.17
CA ASN A 327 -24.62 -7.36 5.05
C ASN A 327 -24.42 -5.89 5.41
N LEU A 328 -23.25 -5.31 5.13
CA LEU A 328 -22.90 -3.96 5.57
C LEU A 328 -23.90 -2.88 5.15
N GLY A 329 -24.32 -2.84 3.88
CA GLY A 329 -25.23 -1.80 3.38
C GLY A 329 -26.61 -1.88 4.03
N LYS A 330 -27.10 -3.11 4.20
CA LYS A 330 -28.36 -3.40 4.91
C LYS A 330 -28.29 -3.05 6.39
N LEU A 331 -27.24 -3.52 7.08
CA LEU A 331 -27.00 -3.25 8.49
C LEU A 331 -26.90 -1.73 8.74
N SER A 332 -26.15 -1.02 7.91
CA SER A 332 -26.02 0.45 7.97
C SER A 332 -27.38 1.13 7.82
N THR A 333 -28.17 0.73 6.81
CA THR A 333 -29.51 1.29 6.57
C THR A 333 -30.43 1.07 7.78
N SER A 334 -30.49 -0.17 8.29
CA SER A 334 -31.35 -0.52 9.42
C SER A 334 -30.94 0.21 10.71
N LEU A 335 -29.63 0.35 10.97
CA LEU A 335 -29.11 1.12 12.11
C LEU A 335 -29.41 2.62 12.00
N GLN A 336 -29.55 3.17 10.80
CA GLN A 336 -29.88 4.57 10.59
C GLN A 336 -31.37 4.87 10.74
N GLN A 337 -32.24 3.95 10.35
CA GLN A 337 -33.68 4.17 10.24
C GLN A 337 -34.47 3.72 11.47
N GLU A 338 -34.12 2.59 12.08
CA GLU A 338 -35.05 1.88 12.97
C GLU A 338 -34.71 1.96 14.47
N LEU A 339 -33.49 2.39 14.83
CA LEU A 339 -33.05 2.53 16.22
C LEU A 339 -32.67 3.99 16.53
N PRO A 340 -33.42 4.70 17.39
CA PRO A 340 -32.93 5.93 17.98
C PRO A 340 -31.81 5.58 18.96
N VAL A 341 -30.57 5.60 18.46
CA VAL A 341 -29.39 5.44 19.31
C VAL A 341 -29.24 6.71 20.13
N LEU A 342 -29.61 6.64 21.42
CA LEU A 342 -29.37 7.72 22.37
C LEU A 342 -27.87 8.04 22.39
N TYR A 343 -27.53 9.33 22.37
CA TYR A 343 -26.14 9.79 22.26
C TYR A 343 -25.43 9.32 20.98
N ARG A 344 -26.15 9.14 19.87
CA ARG A 344 -25.52 8.94 18.56
C ARG A 344 -24.54 10.07 18.28
N PRO A 345 -23.25 9.78 18.06
CA PRO A 345 -22.31 10.82 17.67
C PRO A 345 -22.67 11.29 16.26
N PHE A 346 -22.61 12.61 16.01
CA PHE A 346 -22.61 13.07 14.63
C PHE A 346 -21.26 12.80 13.99
N ILE A 347 -21.26 12.68 12.66
CA ILE A 347 -20.04 12.54 11.88
C ILE A 347 -19.92 13.75 10.97
N GLN A 348 -18.86 14.54 11.17
CA GLN A 348 -18.52 15.67 10.32
C GLN A 348 -17.50 15.21 9.28
N GLN A 349 -17.83 15.28 8.00
CA GLN A 349 -16.84 15.10 6.94
C GLN A 349 -16.02 16.38 6.81
N GLU A 350 -14.70 16.25 6.89
CA GLU A 350 -13.82 17.37 6.61
C GLU A 350 -13.75 17.57 5.09
N GLN A 351 -14.22 18.74 4.61
CA GLN A 351 -13.96 19.18 3.24
C GLN A 351 -12.51 19.67 3.20
N GLN A 352 -11.68 19.09 2.33
CA GLN A 352 -10.37 19.69 2.05
C GLN A 352 -10.58 20.85 1.06
N ASP A 353 -10.02 22.01 1.39
CA ASP A 353 -9.85 23.12 0.45
C ASP A 353 -9.04 22.60 -0.75
N SER A 354 -9.62 22.64 -1.96
CA SER A 354 -8.92 22.28 -3.19
C SER A 354 -7.82 23.30 -3.47
N LYS A 355 -6.65 23.12 -2.86
CA LYS A 355 -5.42 23.82 -3.29
C LYS A 355 -4.72 23.12 -4.47
N TYR A 356 -5.22 21.96 -4.89
CA TYR A 356 -4.59 21.11 -5.90
C TYR A 356 -5.62 20.38 -6.77
N GLU A 357 -6.66 21.09 -7.23
CA GLU A 357 -7.39 20.71 -8.45
C GLU A 357 -6.70 21.30 -9.68
#